data_AF-A0A923UHY4-F1
#
_entry.id   AF-A0A923UHY4-F1
#
_cell.length_a   1.000
_cell.length_b   1.000
_cell.length_c   1.000
_cell.angle_alpha   90.00
_cell.angle_beta   90.00
_cell.angle_gamma   90.00
#
_symmetry.space_group_name_H-M   'P 1'
#
loop_
_entity.id
_entity.type
_entity.pdbx_description
1 polymer ?
#
loop_
_entity_poly.entity_id
_entity_poly.type
_entity_poly.pdbx_seq_one_letter_code
_entity_poly.pdbx_strand_id
1 'polypeptide(L)'
;MDYPINEDVFEYEGGKMGSISLNNNPDSYAGDLIQVEYIDTDKTPVMITLTHDDKGQLLDLDFWKTDFSKLLKYPTVSEIIFRYEL
;
A
#
# COMPACT_ATOMS: atom_id res chain seq x y z
N MET A 1 4.56 -0.20 -18.61
CA MET A 1 5.69 0.48 -17.96
C MET A 1 6.32 -0.54 -17.03
N ASP A 2 7.65 -0.62 -17.01
CA ASP A 2 8.36 -1.44 -16.01
C ASP A 2 8.64 -0.56 -14.81
N TYR A 3 8.11 -0.94 -13.65
CA TYR A 3 8.46 -0.34 -12.37
C TYR A 3 9.48 -1.27 -11.69
N PRO A 4 10.77 -0.90 -11.61
CA PRO A 4 11.77 -1.74 -10.97
C PRO A 4 11.42 -1.92 -9.48
N ILE A 5 11.55 -3.16 -9.00
CA ILE A 5 11.31 -3.52 -7.60
C ILE A 5 12.66 -3.43 -6.86
N ASN A 6 12.68 -2.68 -5.76
CA ASN A 6 13.86 -2.61 -4.89
C ASN A 6 13.99 -3.86 -4.03
N GLU A 7 15.23 -4.25 -3.74
CA GLU A 7 15.53 -5.41 -2.87
C GLU A 7 15.23 -5.11 -1.40
N ASP A 8 15.35 -3.84 -1.01
CA ASP A 8 15.11 -3.35 0.35
C ASP A 8 13.78 -2.60 0.44
N VAL A 9 13.15 -2.69 1.61
CA VAL A 9 11.92 -1.96 1.95
C VAL A 9 12.01 -1.40 3.35
N PHE A 10 11.24 -0.35 3.62
CA PHE A 10 11.27 0.40 4.88
C PHE A 10 9.88 0.44 5.48
N GLU A 11 9.73 -0.01 6.73
CA GLU A 11 8.44 0.00 7.40
C GLU A 11 8.00 1.43 7.75
N TYR A 12 6.74 1.75 7.47
CA TYR A 12 6.08 2.89 8.08
C TYR A 12 5.54 2.52 9.47
N GLU A 13 5.49 3.52 10.35
CA GLU A 13 4.85 3.41 11.68
C GLU A 13 5.35 2.22 12.55
N GLY A 14 6.58 1.75 12.33
CA GLY A 14 7.11 0.54 12.98
C GLY A 14 6.30 -0.72 12.66
N GLY A 15 5.76 -0.82 11.44
CA GLY A 15 5.02 -1.98 10.95
C GLY A 15 3.60 -2.10 11.50
N LYS A 16 3.03 -1.03 12.08
CA LYS A 16 1.70 -1.07 12.71
C LYS A 16 0.60 -1.45 11.70
N MET A 17 0.46 -0.70 10.61
CA MET A 17 -0.54 -1.00 9.59
C MET A 17 -0.02 -1.86 8.44
N GLY A 18 1.28 -2.14 8.41
CA GLY A 18 1.91 -2.95 7.35
C GLY A 18 2.28 -2.16 6.09
N SER A 19 2.12 -0.83 6.09
CA SER A 19 2.63 0.04 5.04
C SER A 19 4.16 -0.04 4.95
N ILE A 20 4.67 -0.05 3.72
CA ILE A 20 6.12 -0.05 3.44
C ILE A 20 6.46 0.96 2.35
N SER A 21 7.62 1.60 2.49
CA SER A 21 8.26 2.34 1.41
C SER A 21 9.23 1.44 0.65
N LEU A 22 9.18 1.52 -0.67
CA LEU A 22 10.02 0.78 -1.60
C LEU A 22 11.26 1.58 -1.99
N ASN A 23 11.29 2.90 -1.79
CA ASN A 23 12.47 3.74 -2.13
C ASN A 23 12.93 4.67 -1.00
N ASN A 24 12.24 4.68 0.15
CA ASN A 24 12.52 5.52 1.33
C ASN A 24 12.60 7.02 1.05
N ASN A 25 11.87 7.50 0.04
CA ASN A 25 11.83 8.90 -0.35
C ASN A 25 10.38 9.40 -0.45
N PRO A 26 9.68 9.57 0.70
CA PRO A 26 8.26 9.90 0.71
C PRO A 26 7.92 11.23 0.01
N ASP A 27 8.87 12.16 -0.08
CA ASP A 27 8.69 13.45 -0.75
C ASP A 27 8.58 13.34 -2.28
N SER A 28 8.83 12.15 -2.85
CA SER A 28 8.83 11.91 -4.29
C SER A 28 7.49 11.47 -4.88
N TYR A 29 6.41 11.45 -4.09
CA TYR A 29 5.07 11.04 -4.53
C TYR A 29 4.61 11.77 -5.80
N ALA A 30 4.26 10.99 -6.82
CA ALA A 30 3.76 11.49 -8.10
C ALA A 30 2.37 10.99 -8.47
N GLY A 31 1.90 9.89 -7.87
CA GLY A 31 0.54 9.40 -8.09
C GLY A 31 0.31 7.96 -7.65
N ASP A 32 -0.96 7.57 -7.72
CA ASP A 32 -1.42 6.20 -7.43
C ASP A 32 -1.39 5.36 -8.71
N LEU A 33 -0.82 4.15 -8.61
CA LEU A 33 -0.86 3.16 -9.68
C LEU A 33 -2.13 2.30 -9.61
N ILE A 34 -2.49 1.88 -8.40
CA ILE A 34 -3.65 1.03 -8.17
C ILE A 34 -4.13 1.16 -6.74
N GLN A 35 -5.44 1.03 -6.56
CA GLN A 35 -6.09 1.00 -5.28
C GLN A 35 -7.00 -0.22 -5.18
N VAL A 36 -6.94 -0.90 -4.03
CA VAL A 36 -7.80 -2.04 -3.71
C VAL A 36 -8.33 -1.94 -2.29
N GLU A 37 -9.48 -2.55 -2.06
CA GLU A 37 -10.07 -2.68 -0.74
C GLU A 37 -9.89 -4.09 -0.19
N TYR A 38 -9.71 -4.19 1.12
CA TYR A 38 -9.64 -5.43 1.88
C TYR A 38 -10.43 -5.28 3.18
N ILE A 39 -11.03 -6.36 3.66
CA ILE A 39 -11.66 -6.41 4.99
C ILE A 39 -10.78 -7.26 5.90
N ASP A 40 -10.17 -6.64 6.90
CA ASP A 40 -9.30 -7.33 7.85
C ASP A 40 -10.09 -8.33 8.73
N THR A 41 -9.37 -9.15 9.48
CA THR A 41 -9.93 -10.25 10.28
C THR A 41 -10.89 -9.78 11.38
N ASP A 42 -10.73 -8.55 11.86
CA ASP A 42 -11.63 -7.88 12.80
C ASP A 42 -12.78 -7.11 12.14
N LYS A 43 -12.98 -7.29 10.83
CA LYS A 43 -14.03 -6.66 10.02
C LYS A 43 -13.87 -5.17 9.77
N THR A 44 -12.72 -4.60 10.11
CA THR A 44 -12.43 -3.22 9.75
C THR A 44 -11.95 -3.12 8.30
N PRO A 45 -12.51 -2.20 7.49
CA PRO A 45 -12.03 -1.93 6.14
C PRO A 45 -10.59 -1.41 6.09
N VAL A 46 -9.85 -1.84 5.09
CA VAL A 46 -8.49 -1.42 4.77
C VAL A 46 -8.45 -0.98 3.31
N MET A 47 -7.97 0.24 3.08
CA MET A 47 -7.61 0.71 1.76
C MET A 47 -6.14 0.39 1.50
N ILE A 48 -5.83 -0.21 0.36
CA ILE A 48 -4.45 -0.53 -0.01
C ILE A 48 -4.12 0.21 -1.31
N THR A 49 -3.06 1.00 -1.29
CA THR A 49 -2.63 1.80 -2.44
C THR A 49 -1.18 1.47 -2.78
N LEU A 50 -0.91 1.24 -4.07
CA LEU A 50 0.45 1.20 -4.60
C LEU A 50 0.71 2.51 -5.35
N THR A 51 1.79 3.19 -5.03
CA THR A 51 2.12 4.52 -5.57
C THR A 51 3.42 4.49 -6.38
N HIS A 52 3.67 5.56 -7.13
CA HIS A 52 4.93 5.77 -7.84
C HIS A 52 5.53 7.15 -7.60
N ASP A 53 6.84 7.25 -7.85
CA ASP A 53 7.57 8.51 -7.80
C ASP A 53 7.58 9.26 -9.15
N ASP A 54 8.16 10.47 -9.14
CA ASP A 54 8.30 11.35 -10.31
C ASP A 54 9.23 10.81 -11.41
N LYS A 55 9.97 9.72 -11.13
CA LYS A 55 10.84 9.00 -12.06
C LYS A 55 10.21 7.70 -12.55
N GLY A 56 9.00 7.38 -12.11
CA GLY A 56 8.30 6.14 -12.48
C GLY A 56 8.85 4.90 -11.78
N GLN A 57 9.41 5.04 -10.57
CA GLN A 57 9.73 3.91 -9.69
C GLN A 57 8.58 3.66 -8.71
N LEU A 58 8.46 2.43 -8.20
CA LEU A 58 7.54 2.17 -7.10
C LEU A 58 7.98 2.96 -5.87
N LEU A 59 7.01 3.60 -5.23
CA LEU A 59 7.25 4.45 -4.08
C LEU A 59 6.77 3.77 -2.80
N ASP A 60 5.46 3.62 -2.60
CA ASP A 60 4.91 3.07 -1.37
C ASP A 60 3.84 2.00 -1.67
N LEU A 61 3.76 1.00 -0.78
CA LEU A 61 2.63 0.11 -0.65
C LEU A 61 1.97 0.40 0.70
N ASP A 62 0.92 1.20 0.67
CA ASP A 62 0.25 1.71 1.86
C ASP A 62 -0.98 0.89 2.22
N PHE A 63 -1.11 0.58 3.51
CA PHE A 63 -2.29 -0.03 4.12
C PHE A 63 -2.92 0.97 5.07
N TRP A 64 -4.12 1.45 4.74
CA TRP A 64 -4.87 2.40 5.55
C TRP A 64 -6.12 1.74 6.14
N LYS A 65 -6.01 1.33 7.39
CA LYS A 65 -7.14 0.77 8.13
C LYS A 65 -8.03 1.90 8.65
N THR A 66 -9.34 1.85 8.40
CA THR A 66 -10.23 3.00 8.63
C THR A 66 -10.36 3.44 10.10
N ASP A 67 -9.97 2.59 11.04
CA ASP A 67 -9.97 2.87 12.49
C ASP A 67 -8.56 3.09 13.09
N PHE A 68 -7.52 3.14 12.24
CA PHE A 68 -6.12 3.30 12.62
C PHE A 68 -5.55 2.21 13.54
N SER A 69 -6.27 1.10 13.71
CA SER A 69 -5.76 -0.06 14.46
C SER A 69 -4.67 -0.78 13.68
N LYS A 70 -4.01 -1.74 14.34
CA LYS A 70 -3.00 -2.58 13.72
C LYS A 70 -3.62 -3.43 12.60
N LEU A 71 -2.92 -3.62 11.49
CA LEU A 71 -3.26 -4.66 10.53
C LEU A 71 -3.02 -6.04 11.17
N LEU A 72 -4.04 -6.90 11.16
CA LEU A 72 -3.97 -8.21 11.79
C LEU A 72 -3.48 -9.29 10.82
N LYS A 73 -3.86 -9.19 9.55
CA LYS A 73 -3.47 -10.14 8.51
C LYS A 73 -3.34 -9.44 7.16
N TYR A 74 -2.25 -9.71 6.44
CA TYR A 74 -2.14 -9.33 5.03
C TYR A 74 -3.17 -10.08 4.16
N PRO A 75 -3.76 -9.41 3.17
CA PRO A 75 -4.69 -10.04 2.25
C PRO A 75 -4.00 -11.01 1.30
N THR A 76 -4.76 -12.00 0.85
CA THR A 76 -4.47 -12.77 -0.36
C THR A 76 -5.12 -12.12 -1.58
N VAL A 77 -4.71 -12.52 -2.78
CA VAL A 77 -5.27 -11.99 -4.05
C VAL A 77 -6.80 -12.18 -4.14
N SER A 78 -7.35 -13.24 -3.54
CA SER A 78 -8.80 -13.47 -3.52
C SER A 78 -9.56 -12.63 -2.48
N GLU A 79 -8.87 -11.95 -1.58
CA GLU A 79 -9.45 -11.15 -0.50
C GLU A 79 -9.49 -9.64 -0.83
N ILE A 80 -8.92 -9.22 -1.96
CA ILE A 80 -8.91 -7.81 -2.40
C ILE A 80 -9.97 -7.53 -3.46
N ILE A 81 -10.49 -6.30 -3.46
CA ILE A 81 -11.45 -5.80 -4.44
C ILE A 81 -10.83 -4.60 -5.14
N PHE A 82 -10.70 -4.66 -6.47
CA PHE A 82 -10.20 -3.55 -7.27
C PHE A 82 -11.24 -2.43 -7.38
N ARG A 83 -10.85 -1.21 -7.06
CA ARG A 83 -11.63 -0.02 -7.40
C ARG A 83 -11.18 0.48 -8.77
N TYR A 84 -12.06 0.34 -9.77
CA TYR A 84 -11.93 1.07 -11.02
C TYR A 84 -12.89 2.26 -10.92
N GLU A 85 -12.38 3.49 -10.96
CA GLU A 85 -13.23 4.65 -11.19
C GLU A 85 -13.73 4.58 -12.65
N LEU A 86 -15.06 4.68 -12.84
CA LEU A 86 -15.72 4.73 -14.14
C LEU A 86 -15.64 6.14 -14.75
#